data_AF-A0A960K6K2-F1
#
_entry.id   AF-A0A960K6K2-F1
#
_cell.length_a   1.000
_cell.length_b   1.000
_cell.length_c   1.000
_cell.angle_alpha   90.00
_cell.angle_beta   90.00
_cell.angle_gamma   90.00
#
_symmetry.space_group_name_H-M   'P 1'
#
loop_
_entity.id
_entity.type
_entity.pdbx_description
1 polymer ?
#
loop_
_entity_poly.entity_id
_entity_poly.type
_entity_poly.pdbx_seq_one_letter_code
_entity_poly.pdbx_strand_id
1 'polypeptide(L)'
;MPELEFTIRLNSPAFLGAAPAEWPGDSETSYFPVDPLGLRVPSLRGVLAFWYRSLLGDLDSEEVFRRQATVFGAASRGQGVRIVPTGSAHWTSGEIRPPRDRDIRFLYLGYGPLQLEGSGPGPDGNPRYTISSHAGDRPRDGIDVTPNQPRPQFKFLARGSRYQLVELGRALRLMHLFGGVGGRSRRGWGSVAV
;
A
#
# COMPACT_ATOMS: atom_id res chain seq x y z
N MET A 1 17.00 13.66 -20.10
CA MET A 1 17.03 12.32 -19.47
C MET A 1 15.72 11.63 -19.83
N PRO A 2 15.70 10.36 -20.24
CA PRO A 2 14.46 9.63 -20.52
C PRO A 2 13.47 9.65 -19.35
N GLU A 3 12.18 9.59 -19.67
CA GLU A 3 11.07 9.63 -18.71
C GLU A 3 10.05 8.53 -19.00
N LEU A 4 9.38 8.06 -17.94
CA LEU A 4 8.26 7.12 -18.00
C LEU A 4 7.19 7.58 -17.01
N GLU A 5 6.01 7.92 -17.53
CA GLU A 5 4.82 8.17 -16.72
C GLU A 5 4.03 6.88 -16.48
N PHE A 6 3.53 6.70 -15.26
CA PHE A 6 2.65 5.59 -14.93
C PHE A 6 1.68 5.96 -13.81
N THR A 7 0.55 5.26 -13.76
CA THR A 7 -0.49 5.48 -12.75
C THR A 7 -0.79 4.18 -12.03
N ILE A 8 -0.74 4.16 -10.71
CA ILE A 8 -1.16 3.01 -9.91
C ILE A 8 -2.57 3.29 -9.39
N ARG A 9 -3.53 2.44 -9.75
CA ARG A 9 -4.90 2.46 -9.24
C ARG A 9 -5.13 1.29 -8.30
N LEU A 10 -5.77 1.52 -7.16
CA LEU A 10 -6.14 0.44 -6.24
C LEU A 10 -7.44 -0.26 -6.66
N ASN A 11 -7.39 -1.58 -6.78
CA ASN A 11 -8.55 -2.44 -7.06
C ASN A 11 -9.20 -2.97 -5.77
N SER A 12 -8.46 -3.00 -4.67
CA SER A 12 -8.92 -3.37 -3.34
C SER A 12 -8.30 -2.43 -2.30
N PRO A 13 -8.89 -2.29 -1.10
CA PRO A 13 -8.31 -1.45 -0.06
C PRO A 13 -6.86 -1.82 0.24
N ALA A 14 -6.01 -0.83 0.53
CA ALA A 14 -4.59 -1.03 0.77
C ALA A 14 -4.20 -0.54 2.16
N PHE A 15 -3.60 -1.41 2.96
CA PHE A 15 -3.13 -1.04 4.29
C PHE A 15 -1.74 -0.44 4.21
N LEU A 16 -1.57 0.82 4.56
CA LEU A 16 -0.26 1.45 4.50
C LEU A 16 0.41 1.29 5.87
N GLY A 17 1.50 0.53 5.92
CA GLY A 17 2.25 0.22 7.15
C GLY A 17 3.04 1.42 7.72
N ALA A 18 2.50 2.63 7.64
CA ALA A 18 3.13 3.82 8.18
C ALA A 18 3.19 3.76 9.71
N ALA A 19 4.34 4.18 10.24
CA ALA A 19 4.42 4.66 11.62
C ALA A 19 3.66 6.00 11.73
N PRO A 20 2.99 6.28 12.86
CA PRO A 20 2.37 7.57 13.10
C PRO A 20 3.37 8.72 12.86
N ALA A 21 2.87 9.84 12.34
CA ALA A 21 3.65 11.07 12.29
C ALA A 21 3.98 11.60 13.70
N GLU A 22 3.12 11.33 14.69
CA GLU A 22 3.29 11.73 16.09
C GLU A 22 2.87 10.60 17.04
N TRP A 23 3.67 10.34 18.08
CA TRP A 23 3.29 9.46 19.17
C TRP A 23 2.19 10.18 19.97
N PRO A 24 1.00 9.58 20.21
CA PRO A 24 -0.05 10.29 20.91
C PRO A 24 0.33 10.41 22.39
N GLY A 25 0.79 11.59 22.78
CA GLY A 25 0.68 12.04 24.17
C GLY A 25 -0.76 12.48 24.40
N ASP A 26 -1.49 11.73 25.22
CA ASP A 26 -2.72 12.10 25.95
C ASP A 26 -3.87 12.85 25.24
N SER A 27 -3.91 12.95 23.92
CA SER A 27 -5.09 13.44 23.19
C SER A 27 -5.98 12.27 22.77
N GLU A 28 -7.28 12.36 23.11
CA GLU A 28 -8.35 11.40 22.76
C GLU A 28 -8.55 11.19 21.24
N THR A 29 -7.78 11.88 20.40
CA THR A 29 -7.80 11.81 18.95
C THR A 29 -6.47 11.27 18.43
N SER A 30 -6.21 9.98 18.71
CA SER A 30 -5.08 9.23 18.14
C SER A 30 -5.31 8.93 16.65
N TYR A 31 -5.35 9.95 15.81
CA TYR A 31 -5.45 9.81 14.35
C TYR A 31 -4.06 9.49 13.79
N PHE A 32 -3.93 8.42 12.99
CA PHE A 32 -2.67 7.97 12.41
C PHE A 32 -2.61 8.41 10.95
N PRO A 33 -2.27 9.67 10.62
CA PRO A 33 -2.35 10.14 9.26
C PRO A 33 -1.45 9.29 8.36
N VAL A 34 -2.08 8.58 7.43
CA VAL A 34 -1.41 8.08 6.24
C VAL A 34 -0.77 9.29 5.54
N ASP A 35 0.43 9.10 5.00
CA ASP A 35 1.14 10.13 4.23
C ASP A 35 0.16 10.84 3.28
N PRO A 36 0.05 12.18 3.22
CA PRO A 36 -0.94 12.86 2.39
C PRO A 36 -0.83 12.49 0.90
N LEU A 37 0.33 11.99 0.46
CA LEU A 37 0.56 11.46 -0.89
C LEU A 37 0.05 10.01 -1.07
N GLY A 38 -0.43 9.38 0.00
CA GLY A 38 -0.89 8.01 0.12
C GLY A 38 0.26 7.02 -0.03
N LEU A 39 0.59 6.66 -1.27
CA LEU A 39 1.60 5.64 -1.53
C LEU A 39 3.03 6.20 -1.43
N ARG A 40 3.73 5.83 -0.34
CA ARG A 40 5.12 6.23 -0.12
C ARG A 40 6.05 5.66 -1.20
N VAL A 41 6.80 6.53 -1.87
CA VAL A 41 7.78 6.15 -2.91
C VAL A 41 8.79 5.11 -2.42
N PRO A 42 9.40 5.20 -1.21
CA PRO A 42 10.31 4.17 -0.72
C PRO A 42 9.65 2.79 -0.62
N SER A 43 8.41 2.72 -0.13
CA SER A 43 7.65 1.46 -0.04
C SER A 43 7.34 0.90 -1.43
N LEU A 44 6.90 1.75 -2.36
CA LEU A 44 6.69 1.36 -3.75
C LEU A 44 7.98 0.84 -4.39
N ARG A 45 9.11 1.51 -4.16
CA ARG A 45 10.42 1.08 -4.66
C ARG A 45 10.79 -0.31 -4.15
N GLY A 46 10.52 -0.61 -2.88
CA GLY A 46 10.75 -1.94 -2.31
C GLY A 46 9.94 -3.04 -2.98
N VAL A 47 8.65 -2.79 -3.24
CA VAL A 47 7.77 -3.74 -3.95
C VAL A 47 8.22 -3.94 -5.40
N LEU A 48 8.56 -2.87 -6.09
CA LEU A 48 9.07 -2.95 -7.48
C LEU A 48 10.40 -3.70 -7.55
N ALA A 49 11.32 -3.46 -6.62
CA ALA A 49 12.58 -4.19 -6.54
C ALA A 49 12.38 -5.68 -6.25
N PHE A 50 11.40 -6.04 -5.43
CA PHE A 50 11.01 -7.44 -5.22
C PHE A 50 10.54 -8.12 -6.52
N TRP A 51 9.62 -7.49 -7.24
CA TRP A 51 9.13 -8.04 -8.51
C TRP A 51 10.22 -8.08 -9.58
N TYR A 52 11.11 -7.09 -9.61
CA TYR A 52 12.27 -7.11 -10.48
C TYR A 52 13.21 -8.28 -10.18
N ARG A 53 13.51 -8.58 -8.91
CA ARG A 53 14.30 -9.77 -8.57
C ARG A 53 13.62 -11.06 -9.00
N SER A 54 12.30 -11.12 -8.91
CA SER A 54 11.51 -12.28 -9.34
C SER A 54 11.59 -12.52 -10.86
N LEU A 55 11.73 -11.44 -11.65
CA LEU A 55 11.98 -11.53 -13.09
C LEU A 55 13.33 -12.18 -13.41
N LEU A 56 14.30 -12.05 -12.52
CA LEU A 56 15.68 -12.52 -12.68
C LEU A 56 15.93 -13.87 -11.98
N GLY A 57 14.87 -14.66 -11.75
CA GLY A 57 14.94 -15.87 -10.92
C GLY A 57 15.84 -16.99 -11.46
N ASP A 58 16.27 -16.88 -12.71
CA ASP A 58 17.20 -17.79 -13.40
C ASP A 58 18.67 -17.42 -13.18
N LEU A 59 18.97 -16.25 -12.62
CA LEU A 59 20.32 -15.76 -12.38
C LEU A 59 20.81 -16.07 -10.96
N ASP A 60 22.13 -16.10 -10.78
CA ASP A 60 22.72 -16.20 -9.45
C ASP A 60 22.48 -14.93 -8.61
N SER A 61 22.61 -15.05 -7.29
CA SER A 61 22.30 -13.97 -6.37
C SER A 61 23.19 -12.72 -6.54
N GLU A 62 24.45 -12.89 -6.97
CA GLU A 62 25.36 -11.78 -7.17
C GLU A 62 24.95 -10.97 -8.40
N GLU A 63 24.62 -11.66 -9.49
CA GLU A 63 24.12 -11.04 -10.72
C GLU A 63 22.76 -10.35 -10.49
N VAL A 64 21.84 -10.98 -9.74
CA VAL A 64 20.58 -10.37 -9.33
C VAL A 64 20.83 -9.08 -8.55
N PHE A 65 21.72 -9.10 -7.57
CA PHE A 65 22.07 -7.92 -6.79
C PHE A 65 22.68 -6.81 -7.66
N ARG A 66 23.61 -7.17 -8.55
CA ARG A 66 24.27 -6.24 -9.47
C ARG A 66 23.26 -5.56 -10.40
N ARG A 67 22.32 -6.31 -10.96
CA ARG A 67 21.25 -5.77 -11.84
C ARG A 67 20.27 -4.91 -11.07
N GLN A 68 19.81 -5.37 -9.90
CA GLN A 68 18.92 -4.58 -9.04
C GLN A 68 19.58 -3.25 -8.65
N ALA A 69 20.86 -3.25 -8.28
CA ALA A 69 21.60 -2.04 -7.95
C ALA A 69 21.70 -1.06 -9.13
N THR A 70 21.79 -1.57 -10.37
CA THR A 70 21.76 -0.72 -11.58
C THR A 70 20.39 -0.04 -11.77
N VAL A 71 19.30 -0.76 -11.52
CA VAL A 71 17.93 -0.25 -11.73
C VAL A 71 17.45 0.61 -10.57
N PHE A 72 17.58 0.12 -9.34
CA PHE A 72 17.03 0.71 -8.13
C PHE A 72 18.10 1.35 -7.23
N GLY A 73 19.37 1.40 -7.64
CA GLY A 73 20.43 2.00 -6.85
C GLY A 73 20.91 1.09 -5.71
N ALA A 74 22.07 1.42 -5.18
CA ALA A 74 22.67 0.79 -4.01
C ALA A 74 23.61 1.78 -3.33
N ALA A 75 23.88 1.58 -2.03
CA ALA A 75 24.79 2.45 -1.28
C ALA A 75 26.17 2.57 -1.96
N SER A 76 26.67 1.48 -2.56
CA SER A 76 27.96 1.44 -3.25
C SER A 76 27.96 2.00 -4.69
N ARG A 77 26.78 2.14 -5.33
CA ARG A 77 26.67 2.43 -6.77
C ARG A 77 25.93 3.73 -7.09
N GLY A 78 25.33 4.36 -6.07
CA GLY A 78 24.59 5.61 -6.21
C GLY A 78 23.12 5.42 -6.56
N GLN A 79 22.53 6.47 -7.14
CA GLN A 79 21.09 6.54 -7.38
C GLN A 79 20.69 5.73 -8.62
N GLY A 80 19.69 4.86 -8.45
CA GLY A 80 18.99 4.21 -9.57
C GLY A 80 17.90 5.12 -10.16
N VAL A 81 16.87 4.51 -10.74
CA VAL A 81 15.69 5.23 -11.23
C VAL A 81 15.10 6.13 -10.14
N ARG A 82 14.79 7.37 -10.51
CA ARG A 82 14.14 8.35 -9.66
C ARG A 82 12.65 8.31 -9.94
N ILE A 83 11.85 7.94 -8.95
CA ILE A 83 10.38 7.95 -9.03
C ILE A 83 9.90 9.14 -8.21
N VAL A 84 9.07 10.00 -8.80
CA VAL A 84 8.44 11.13 -8.11
C VAL A 84 6.93 11.05 -8.28
N PRO A 85 6.14 11.31 -7.21
CA PRO A 85 4.71 11.45 -7.35
C PRO A 85 4.40 12.70 -8.18
N THR A 86 3.36 12.62 -9.01
CA THR A 86 2.90 13.74 -9.83
C THR A 86 1.41 13.98 -9.61
N GLY A 87 1.00 15.25 -9.67
CA GLY A 87 -0.37 15.67 -9.40
C GLY A 87 -0.78 15.52 -7.93
N SER A 88 -2.08 15.69 -7.68
CA SER A 88 -2.69 15.46 -6.37
C SER A 88 -3.21 14.02 -6.33
N ALA A 89 -2.84 13.27 -5.28
CA ALA A 89 -3.39 11.94 -5.08
C ALA A 89 -4.89 12.07 -4.76
N HIS A 90 -5.74 11.48 -5.60
CA HIS A 90 -7.18 11.43 -5.35
C HIS A 90 -7.47 10.21 -4.47
N TRP A 91 -7.38 10.39 -3.16
CA TRP A 91 -7.78 9.38 -2.18
C TRP A 91 -8.23 10.07 -0.89
N THR A 92 -9.03 9.36 -0.11
CA THR A 92 -9.47 9.82 1.21
C THR A 92 -8.85 8.90 2.24
N SER A 93 -8.14 9.46 3.21
CA SER A 93 -7.78 8.73 4.42
C SER A 93 -9.05 8.46 5.19
N GLY A 94 -9.31 7.19 5.45
CA GLY A 94 -10.47 6.76 6.20
C GLY A 94 -10.05 5.65 7.12
N GLU A 95 -10.53 5.73 8.35
CA GLU A 95 -10.64 4.53 9.17
C GLU A 95 -11.57 3.58 8.42
N ILE A 96 -11.09 2.39 8.08
CA ILE A 96 -11.93 1.36 7.46
C ILE A 96 -12.88 0.88 8.56
N ARG A 97 -13.96 1.63 8.73
CA ARG A 97 -15.04 1.34 9.67
C ARG A 97 -16.10 0.50 8.98
N PRO A 98 -16.74 -0.43 9.70
CA PRO A 98 -17.95 -1.07 9.19
C PRO A 98 -18.99 0.02 8.89
N PRO A 99 -19.63 0.03 7.72
CA PRO A 99 -20.76 0.90 7.47
C PRO A 99 -21.88 0.55 8.45
N ARG A 100 -22.52 1.55 9.09
CA ARG A 100 -23.65 1.31 10.00
C ARG A 100 -24.81 0.55 9.34
N ASP A 101 -24.93 0.63 8.02
CA ASP A 101 -25.99 0.04 7.19
C ASP A 101 -25.51 -1.08 6.23
N ARG A 102 -24.29 -1.61 6.38
CA ARG A 102 -23.84 -2.75 5.55
C ARG A 102 -23.22 -3.84 6.39
N ASP A 103 -23.47 -5.07 5.96
CA ASP A 103 -22.95 -6.33 6.53
C ASP A 103 -21.43 -6.53 6.30
N ILE A 104 -20.64 -5.45 6.19
CA ILE A 104 -19.19 -5.52 5.95
C ILE A 104 -18.46 -5.39 7.29
N ARG A 105 -17.80 -6.48 7.71
CA ARG A 105 -17.33 -6.75 9.08
C ARG A 105 -15.81 -6.68 9.25
N PHE A 106 -15.12 -5.73 8.62
CA PHE A 106 -13.65 -5.71 8.64
C PHE A 106 -13.07 -4.38 9.14
N LEU A 107 -12.32 -4.44 10.25
CA LEU A 107 -11.42 -3.39 10.77
C LEU A 107 -9.99 -3.90 10.66
N TYR A 108 -8.97 -3.06 10.45
CA TYR A 108 -7.58 -3.54 10.33
C TYR A 108 -6.70 -3.09 11.49
N LEU A 109 -6.07 -4.00 12.23
CA LEU A 109 -5.27 -3.65 13.42
C LEU A 109 -3.75 -3.57 13.16
N GLY A 110 -3.31 -3.53 11.91
CA GLY A 110 -1.87 -3.57 11.58
C GLY A 110 -1.28 -4.98 11.48
N TYR A 111 -1.96 -5.99 12.03
CA TYR A 111 -1.60 -7.41 11.88
C TYR A 111 -2.71 -8.24 11.24
N GLY A 112 -3.87 -7.69 10.89
CA GLY A 112 -4.90 -8.45 10.19
C GLY A 112 -6.26 -7.77 10.21
N PRO A 113 -7.18 -8.19 9.32
CA PRO A 113 -8.57 -7.82 9.43
C PRO A 113 -9.17 -8.49 10.68
N LEU A 114 -9.82 -7.70 11.52
CA LEU A 114 -10.76 -8.14 12.52
C LEU A 114 -12.02 -8.62 11.85
N GLN A 115 -12.49 -9.79 12.26
CA GLN A 115 -13.84 -10.21 11.98
C GLN A 115 -14.70 -9.73 13.15
N LEU A 116 -15.69 -8.89 12.84
CA LEU A 116 -16.67 -8.49 13.85
C LEU A 116 -17.72 -9.60 13.99
N GLU A 117 -17.67 -10.34 15.09
CA GLU A 117 -18.74 -11.27 15.45
C GLU A 117 -19.85 -10.50 16.15
N GLY A 118 -21.09 -10.66 15.67
CA GLY A 118 -22.23 -10.01 16.29
C GLY A 118 -22.50 -10.60 17.67
N SER A 119 -22.43 -9.76 18.71
CA SER A 119 -22.67 -10.15 20.10
C SER A 119 -24.16 -10.06 20.49
N GLY A 120 -25.03 -9.78 19.53
CA GLY A 120 -26.44 -9.42 19.75
C GLY A 120 -26.65 -7.91 19.97
N PRO A 121 -27.91 -7.46 20.10
CA PRO A 121 -28.23 -6.07 20.36
C PRO A 121 -27.79 -5.64 21.77
N GLY A 122 -27.22 -4.45 21.87
CA GLY A 122 -26.91 -3.79 23.13
C GLY A 122 -28.16 -3.28 23.86
N PRO A 123 -28.01 -2.74 25.08
CA PRO A 123 -29.10 -2.17 25.87
C PRO A 123 -29.84 -1.02 25.18
N ASP A 124 -29.18 -0.36 24.23
CA ASP A 124 -29.67 0.71 23.38
C ASP A 124 -30.30 0.21 22.06
N GLY A 125 -30.38 -1.11 21.87
CA GLY A 125 -30.89 -1.74 20.64
C GLY A 125 -29.89 -1.76 19.48
N ASN A 126 -28.72 -1.12 19.63
CA ASN A 126 -27.69 -1.12 18.59
C ASN A 126 -26.90 -2.43 18.59
N PRO A 127 -26.52 -2.98 17.42
CA PRO A 127 -25.73 -4.21 17.36
C PRO A 127 -24.38 -4.01 18.05
N ARG A 128 -24.07 -4.89 19.01
CA ARG A 128 -22.74 -4.99 19.61
C ARG A 128 -21.91 -5.98 18.80
N TYR A 129 -20.63 -5.68 18.69
CA TYR A 129 -19.66 -6.54 18.03
C TYR A 129 -18.55 -6.91 19.00
N THR A 130 -18.20 -8.20 19.05
CA THR A 130 -17.06 -8.67 19.84
C THR A 130 -15.85 -8.65 18.92
N ILE A 131 -14.80 -7.94 19.35
CA ILE A 131 -13.54 -7.85 18.62
C ILE A 131 -12.62 -8.98 19.12
N SER A 132 -12.42 -10.02 18.32
CA SER A 132 -11.52 -11.12 18.68
C SER A 132 -10.08 -10.77 18.30
N SER A 133 -9.40 -9.94 19.11
CA SER A 133 -7.96 -9.73 18.91
C SER A 133 -7.18 -9.46 20.18
N HIS A 134 -5.94 -9.94 20.21
CA HIS A 134 -5.04 -9.81 21.36
C HIS A 134 -4.43 -8.42 21.53
N ALA A 135 -4.50 -7.54 20.52
CA ALA A 135 -3.88 -6.24 20.57
C ALA A 135 -4.89 -5.15 20.19
N GLY A 136 -5.75 -4.81 21.15
CA GLY A 136 -6.48 -3.54 21.31
C GLY A 136 -7.34 -3.04 20.14
N ASP A 137 -8.36 -2.26 20.47
CA ASP A 137 -9.37 -1.77 19.52
C ASP A 137 -8.89 -0.59 18.64
N ARG A 138 -7.60 -0.50 18.31
CA ARG A 138 -7.04 0.63 17.54
C ARG A 138 -6.83 0.23 16.08
N PRO A 139 -7.80 0.46 15.19
CA PRO A 139 -7.61 0.26 13.77
C PRO A 139 -6.46 1.13 13.24
N ARG A 140 -5.72 0.60 12.28
CA ARG A 140 -4.73 1.31 11.48
C ARG A 140 -5.39 1.77 10.20
N ASP A 141 -5.07 3.00 9.80
CA ASP A 141 -5.55 3.59 8.57
C ASP A 141 -5.07 2.83 7.33
N GLY A 142 -5.91 2.88 6.30
CA GLY A 142 -5.64 2.35 4.98
C GLY A 142 -6.21 3.28 3.93
N ILE A 143 -5.89 2.98 2.68
CA ILE A 143 -6.55 3.61 1.55
C ILE A 143 -7.80 2.76 1.24
N ASP A 144 -8.97 3.33 1.47
CA ASP A 144 -10.23 2.67 1.21
C ASP A 144 -10.57 2.66 -0.30
N VAL A 145 -11.33 1.65 -0.71
CA VAL A 145 -11.82 1.47 -2.08
C VAL A 145 -13.30 1.11 -1.98
N THR A 146 -14.16 2.13 -2.08
CA THR A 146 -15.61 1.94 -2.00
C THR A 146 -16.26 1.82 -3.39
N PRO A 147 -17.33 1.01 -3.56
CA PRO A 147 -17.95 0.80 -4.87
C PRO A 147 -18.51 2.06 -5.55
N ASN A 148 -18.89 3.08 -4.76
CA ASN A 148 -19.59 4.27 -5.24
C ASN A 148 -18.69 5.52 -5.30
N GLN A 149 -17.38 5.37 -5.10
CA GLN A 149 -16.41 6.45 -5.24
C GLN A 149 -15.38 6.14 -6.32
N PRO A 150 -14.77 7.17 -6.94
CA PRO A 150 -13.63 6.96 -7.82
C PRO A 150 -12.54 6.16 -7.10
N ARG A 151 -12.02 5.13 -7.76
CA ARG A 151 -10.93 4.32 -7.20
C ARG A 151 -9.70 5.21 -6.95
N PRO A 152 -8.99 5.04 -5.83
CA PRO A 152 -7.74 5.74 -5.55
C PRO A 152 -6.72 5.57 -6.67
N GLN A 153 -6.12 6.68 -7.10
CA GLN A 153 -5.11 6.71 -8.16
C GLN A 153 -3.89 7.54 -7.74
N PHE A 154 -2.71 7.00 -8.02
CA PHE A 154 -1.42 7.58 -7.70
C PHE A 154 -0.60 7.70 -8.98
N LYS A 155 -0.33 8.91 -9.42
CA LYS A 155 0.46 9.17 -10.63
C LYS A 155 1.91 9.38 -10.27
N PHE A 156 2.80 8.87 -11.12
CA PHE A 156 4.23 8.96 -10.92
C PHE A 156 4.94 9.28 -12.23
N LEU A 157 6.07 9.98 -12.11
CA LEU A 157 7.05 10.17 -13.16
C LEU A 157 8.34 9.49 -12.74
N ALA A 158 8.80 8.53 -13.55
CA ALA A 158 10.10 7.91 -13.40
C ALA A 158 11.10 8.53 -14.37
N ARG A 159 12.32 8.81 -13.88
CA ARG A 159 13.43 9.32 -14.67
C ARG A 159 14.67 8.47 -14.45
N GLY A 160 15.36 8.14 -15.52
CA GLY A 160 16.59 7.33 -15.48
C GLY A 160 17.13 7.05 -16.88
N SER A 161 18.11 6.15 -16.97
CA SER A 161 18.60 5.66 -18.26
C SER A 161 17.50 4.83 -18.97
N ARG A 162 17.61 4.69 -20.30
CA ARG A 162 16.66 3.88 -21.08
C ARG A 162 16.56 2.45 -20.56
N TYR A 163 17.69 1.86 -20.18
CA TYR A 163 17.74 0.53 -19.55
C TYR A 163 16.93 0.50 -18.25
N GLN A 164 17.15 1.46 -17.34
CA GLN A 164 16.44 1.52 -16.06
C GLN A 164 14.92 1.61 -16.25
N LEU A 165 14.45 2.42 -17.21
CA LEU A 165 13.02 2.59 -17.46
C LEU A 165 12.37 1.35 -18.10
N VAL A 166 13.08 0.65 -18.98
CA VAL A 166 12.61 -0.62 -19.56
C VAL A 166 12.44 -1.68 -18.46
N GLU A 167 13.44 -1.83 -17.59
CA GLU A 167 13.38 -2.80 -16.49
C GLU A 167 12.34 -2.41 -15.43
N LEU A 168 12.18 -1.12 -15.13
CA LEU A 168 11.09 -0.62 -14.31
C LEU A 168 9.72 -0.98 -14.90
N GLY A 169 9.54 -0.82 -16.21
CA GLY A 169 8.31 -1.20 -16.91
C GLY A 169 7.98 -2.69 -16.79
N ARG A 170 8.99 -3.57 -16.81
CA ARG A 170 8.80 -5.01 -16.58
C ARG A 170 8.39 -5.31 -15.13
N ALA A 171 9.04 -4.66 -14.16
CA ALA A 171 8.68 -4.79 -12.75
C ALA A 171 7.24 -4.30 -12.46
N LEU A 172 6.84 -3.18 -13.09
CA LEU A 172 5.47 -2.65 -13.01
C LEU A 172 4.44 -3.65 -13.56
N ARG A 173 4.73 -4.30 -14.71
CA ARG A 173 3.85 -5.33 -15.27
C ARG A 173 3.70 -6.54 -14.35
N LEU A 174 4.79 -7.02 -13.74
CA LEU A 174 4.70 -8.12 -12.77
C LEU A 174 3.89 -7.74 -11.53
N MET A 175 4.10 -6.53 -11.00
CA MET A 175 3.32 -6.01 -9.89
C MET A 175 1.83 -5.89 -10.24
N HIS A 176 1.50 -5.44 -11.45
CA HIS A 176 0.13 -5.36 -11.95
C HIS A 176 -0.55 -6.74 -12.04
N LEU A 177 0.15 -7.73 -12.57
CA LEU A 177 -0.43 -9.04 -12.87
C LEU A 177 -0.49 -9.96 -11.64
N PHE A 178 0.50 -9.89 -10.75
CA PHE A 178 0.70 -10.88 -9.69
C PHE A 178 0.82 -10.28 -8.29
N GLY A 179 0.79 -8.96 -8.18
CA GLY A 179 1.15 -8.25 -6.96
C GLY A 179 0.10 -7.32 -6.39
N GLY A 180 0.58 -6.48 -5.50
CA GLY A 180 -0.19 -5.48 -4.78
C GLY A 180 0.73 -4.69 -3.84
N VAL A 181 0.17 -3.66 -3.21
CA VAL A 181 0.89 -2.75 -2.31
C VAL A 181 0.32 -2.81 -0.89
N GLY A 182 1.13 -2.44 0.10
CA GLY A 182 0.70 -2.36 1.49
C GLY A 182 0.75 -3.69 2.25
N GLY A 183 0.32 -3.61 3.52
CA GLY A 183 0.20 -4.74 4.42
C GLY A 183 -0.83 -5.75 3.91
N ARG A 184 -0.57 -7.03 4.16
CA ARG A 184 -1.46 -8.15 3.77
C ARG A 184 -1.76 -8.23 2.27
N SER A 185 -0.95 -7.63 1.39
CA SER A 185 -1.15 -7.70 -0.06
C SER A 185 -1.17 -9.13 -0.61
N ARG A 186 -0.48 -10.06 0.05
CA ARG A 186 -0.50 -11.51 -0.23
C ARG A 186 -1.81 -12.22 0.13
N ARG A 187 -2.83 -11.50 0.64
CA ARG A 187 -4.15 -12.04 1.04
C ARG A 187 -5.29 -11.34 0.30
N GLY A 188 -5.03 -10.84 -0.91
CA GLY A 188 -6.05 -10.19 -1.77
C GLY A 188 -6.28 -8.70 -1.49
N TRP A 189 -5.53 -8.10 -0.57
CA TRP A 189 -5.58 -6.66 -0.29
C TRP A 189 -4.57 -5.89 -1.14
N GLY A 190 -4.77 -4.58 -1.28
CA GLY A 190 -3.91 -3.69 -2.05
C GLY A 190 -3.60 -4.13 -3.49
N SER A 191 -4.47 -4.92 -4.12
CA SER A 191 -4.41 -5.23 -5.54
C SER A 191 -4.37 -3.95 -6.37
N VAL A 192 -3.56 -3.94 -7.43
CA VAL A 192 -3.31 -2.74 -8.24
C VAL A 192 -3.58 -2.96 -9.72
N ALA A 193 -4.00 -1.89 -10.40
CA ALA A 193 -3.89 -1.72 -11.84
C ALA A 193 -2.81 -0.67 -12.13
N VAL A 194 -1.96 -0.93 -13.14
CA VAL A 194 -0.88 -0.02 -13.55
C VAL A 194 -1.10 0.42 -15.00
#